data_AF-A0A6B9VJV5-F1
#
_entry.id   AF-A0A6B9VJV5-F1
#
_cell.length_a   1.000
_cell.length_b   1.000
_cell.length_c   1.000
_cell.angle_alpha   90.00
_cell.angle_beta   90.00
_cell.angle_gamma   90.00
#
_symmetry.space_group_name_H-M   'P 1'
#
loop_
_entity.id
_entity.type
_entity.pdbx_description
1 polymer ?
#
loop_
_entity_poly.entity_id
_entity_poly.type
_entity_poly.pdbx_seq_one_letter_code
_entity_poly.pdbx_strand_id
1 'polypeptide(L)'
;MEIERVDVTASYAEDEVLKEELDRYSATIESKMGEVLGTFSVELDGRFAQIRTSETNLGDWVCDVVLAATGADVVLINSGTFRSDQVHPAGPFTMRDLVNVVPMRDPLVVLEMSGQVML
;
A
#
# COMPACT_ATOMS: atom_id res chain seq x y z
N MET A 1 -39.86 -1.99 -7.77
CA MET A 1 -38.56 -2.51 -8.21
C MET A 1 -38.16 -3.57 -7.20
N GLU A 2 -38.14 -4.83 -7.60
CA GLU A 2 -37.52 -5.90 -6.80
C GLU A 2 -36.01 -5.76 -6.95
N ILE A 3 -35.30 -5.75 -5.83
CA ILE A 3 -33.84 -5.75 -5.78
C ILE A 3 -33.43 -7.16 -5.40
N GLU A 4 -32.73 -7.85 -6.29
CA GLU A 4 -32.16 -9.18 -6.03
C GLU A 4 -30.68 -9.04 -5.69
N ARG A 5 -30.24 -9.72 -4.63
CA ARG A 5 -28.82 -9.79 -4.26
C ARG A 5 -28.17 -10.90 -5.07
N VAL A 6 -27.17 -10.53 -5.86
CA VAL A 6 -26.31 -11.48 -6.58
C VAL A 6 -24.91 -11.40 -5.99
N ASP A 7 -24.41 -12.51 -5.44
CA ASP A 7 -23.05 -12.60 -4.92
C ASP A 7 -22.07 -12.97 -6.04
N VAL A 8 -20.95 -12.26 -6.15
CA VAL A 8 -19.90 -12.56 -7.14
C VAL A 8 -19.06 -13.73 -6.60
N THR A 9 -19.35 -14.94 -7.08
CA THR A 9 -18.62 -16.16 -6.71
C THR A 9 -18.19 -16.95 -7.94
N ALA A 10 -17.36 -17.98 -7.75
CA ALA A 10 -16.91 -18.88 -8.82
C ALA A 10 -18.04 -19.73 -9.45
N SER A 11 -19.29 -19.60 -8.97
CA SER A 11 -20.47 -20.23 -9.59
C SER A 11 -20.79 -19.69 -10.98
N TYR A 12 -20.30 -18.49 -11.31
CA TYR A 12 -20.46 -17.86 -12.63
C TYR A 12 -19.17 -18.05 -13.42
N ALA A 13 -19.29 -18.57 -14.64
CA ALA A 13 -18.16 -18.67 -15.54
C ALA A 13 -17.66 -17.27 -15.92
N GLU A 14 -16.35 -17.12 -16.07
CA GLU A 14 -15.74 -15.92 -16.63
C GLU A 14 -16.21 -15.74 -18.07
N ASP A 15 -16.42 -14.49 -18.49
CA ASP A 15 -16.68 -14.19 -19.89
C ASP A 15 -15.36 -14.29 -20.68
N GLU A 16 -15.30 -15.19 -21.66
CA GLU A 16 -14.06 -15.48 -22.41
C GLU A 16 -13.54 -14.25 -23.17
N VAL A 17 -14.41 -13.41 -23.71
CA VAL A 17 -14.00 -12.19 -24.44
C VAL A 17 -13.40 -11.18 -23.47
N LEU A 18 -14.05 -10.98 -22.32
CA LEU A 18 -13.54 -10.08 -21.28
C LEU A 18 -12.22 -10.60 -20.69
N LYS A 19 -12.09 -11.91 -20.53
CA LYS A 19 -10.89 -12.56 -20.02
C LYS A 19 -9.70 -12.36 -20.95
N GLU A 20 -9.86 -12.60 -22.25
CA GLU A 20 -8.81 -12.36 -23.24
C GLU A 20 -8.36 -10.88 -23.26
N GLU A 21 -9.31 -9.94 -23.12
CA GLU A 21 -8.96 -8.52 -23.01
C GLU A 21 -8.22 -8.20 -21.70
N LEU A 22 -8.66 -8.78 -20.58
CA LEU A 22 -8.03 -8.60 -19.27
C LEU A 22 -6.58 -9.11 -19.27
N ASP A 23 -6.35 -10.31 -19.80
CA ASP A 23 -5.03 -10.96 -19.83
C ASP A 23 -3.97 -10.09 -20.55
N ARG A 24 -4.38 -9.38 -21.61
CA ARG A 24 -3.52 -8.44 -22.34
C ARG A 24 -2.99 -7.32 -21.44
N TYR A 25 -3.82 -6.80 -20.54
CA TYR A 25 -3.43 -5.73 -19.61
C TYR A 25 -2.71 -6.28 -18.37
N SER A 26 -3.16 -7.43 -17.85
CA SER A 26 -2.59 -8.10 -16.68
C SER A 26 -1.10 -8.36 -16.86
N ALA A 27 -0.67 -8.90 -18.00
CA ALA A 27 0.74 -9.20 -18.25
C ALA A 27 1.65 -7.96 -18.15
N THR A 28 1.17 -6.80 -18.61
CA THR A 28 1.94 -5.55 -18.53
C THR A 28 2.03 -5.04 -17.09
N ILE A 29 0.94 -5.17 -16.33
CA ILE A 29 0.88 -4.76 -14.93
C ILE A 29 1.77 -5.68 -14.08
N GLU A 30 1.69 -6.99 -14.28
CA GLU A 30 2.46 -7.99 -13.54
C GLU A 30 3.97 -7.78 -13.68
N SER A 31 4.44 -7.48 -14.89
CA SER A 31 5.84 -7.17 -15.14
C SER A 31 6.34 -6.00 -14.28
N LYS A 32 5.56 -4.91 -14.19
CA LYS A 32 5.90 -3.75 -13.36
C LYS A 32 5.80 -4.05 -11.86
N MET A 33 4.84 -4.89 -11.47
CA MET A 33 4.64 -5.26 -10.07
C MET A 33 5.78 -6.13 -9.52
N GLY A 34 6.48 -6.88 -10.38
CA GLY A 34 7.61 -7.73 -9.99
C GLY A 34 8.94 -7.00 -9.82
N GLU A 35 9.01 -5.69 -10.10
CA GLU A 35 10.23 -4.90 -9.94
C GLU A 35 10.67 -4.87 -8.46
N VAL A 36 11.92 -5.26 -8.19
CA VAL A 36 12.51 -5.20 -6.84
C VAL A 36 12.99 -3.77 -6.58
N LEU A 37 12.39 -3.12 -5.58
CA LEU A 37 12.72 -1.76 -5.15
C LEU A 37 13.90 -1.74 -4.16
N GLY A 38 14.09 -2.83 -3.43
CA GLY A 38 15.14 -2.94 -2.42
C GLY A 38 15.13 -4.27 -1.70
N THR A 39 15.86 -4.36 -0.61
CA THR A 39 15.94 -5.58 0.22
C THR A 39 16.00 -5.19 1.69
N PHE A 40 15.15 -5.80 2.51
CA PHE A 40 15.16 -5.64 3.95
C PHE A 40 15.85 -6.82 4.62
N SER A 41 16.63 -6.55 5.67
CA SER A 41 17.26 -7.58 6.51
C SER A 41 16.33 -8.13 7.59
N VAL A 42 15.17 -7.51 7.79
CA VAL A 42 14.16 -7.83 8.79
C VAL A 42 12.78 -7.83 8.17
N GLU A 43 11.81 -8.45 8.85
CA GLU A 43 10.41 -8.39 8.46
C GLU A 43 9.81 -7.00 8.75
N LEU A 44 8.82 -6.58 7.98
CA LEU A 44 8.10 -5.31 8.17
C LEU A 44 6.65 -5.57 8.58
N ASP A 45 6.24 -5.07 9.73
CA ASP A 45 4.90 -5.32 10.27
C ASP A 45 3.89 -4.28 9.77
N GLY A 46 3.05 -4.68 8.81
CA GLY A 46 1.95 -3.88 8.27
C GLY A 46 0.57 -4.35 8.67
N ARG A 47 0.45 -5.16 9.73
CA ARG A 47 -0.84 -5.68 10.22
C ARG A 47 -1.67 -4.55 10.81
N PHE A 48 -2.97 -4.51 10.52
CA PHE A 48 -3.87 -3.49 11.04
C PHE A 48 -3.96 -3.50 12.57
N ALA A 49 -3.83 -4.68 13.17
CA ALA A 49 -3.83 -4.85 14.61
C ALA A 49 -2.62 -4.24 15.31
N GLN A 50 -1.57 -3.84 14.57
CA GLN A 50 -0.37 -3.22 15.13
C GLN A 50 -0.26 -1.77 14.68
N ILE A 51 -0.24 -1.50 13.37
CA ILE A 51 0.01 -0.15 12.82
C ILE A 51 -1.03 0.90 13.23
N ARG A 52 -2.22 0.48 13.67
CA ARG A 52 -3.28 1.39 14.14
C ARG A 52 -3.27 1.64 15.65
N THR A 53 -2.47 0.89 16.40
CA THR A 53 -2.47 0.91 17.86
C THR A 53 -1.11 1.17 18.47
N SER A 54 -0.04 1.00 17.70
CA SER A 54 1.34 1.19 18.11
C SER A 54 2.22 1.54 16.92
N GLU A 55 3.44 1.98 17.23
CA GLU A 55 4.52 2.15 16.27
C GLU A 55 4.86 0.81 15.60
N THR A 56 5.27 0.86 14.33
CA THR A 56 5.70 -0.30 13.55
C THR A 56 6.83 0.11 12.62
N ASN A 57 7.81 -0.77 12.43
CA ASN A 57 8.95 -0.51 11.56
C ASN A 57 8.58 -0.25 10.09
N LEU A 58 7.47 -0.79 9.59
CA LEU A 58 6.93 -0.45 8.28
C LEU A 58 6.49 1.02 8.22
N GLY A 59 5.76 1.47 9.24
CA GLY A 59 5.32 2.85 9.35
C GLY A 59 6.50 3.82 9.43
N ASP A 60 7.49 3.50 10.26
CA ASP A 60 8.71 4.30 10.43
C ASP A 60 9.45 4.44 9.10
N TRP A 61 9.68 3.32 8.42
CA TRP A 61 10.38 3.31 7.13
C TRP A 61 9.67 4.17 6.07
N VAL A 62 8.34 4.08 5.95
CA VAL A 62 7.58 4.91 5.00
C VAL A 62 7.71 6.40 5.36
N CYS A 63 7.60 6.73 6.65
CA CYS A 63 7.78 8.11 7.12
C CYS A 63 9.19 8.62 6.84
N ASP A 64 10.23 7.81 7.05
CA ASP A 64 11.62 8.15 6.77
C ASP A 64 11.87 8.43 5.28
N VAL A 65 11.27 7.64 4.39
CA VAL A 65 11.36 7.87 2.94
C VAL A 65 10.70 9.21 2.57
N VAL A 66 9.54 9.52 3.14
CA VAL A 66 8.85 10.80 2.90
C VAL A 66 9.65 11.97 3.48
N LEU A 67 10.23 11.80 4.67
CA LEU A 67 11.07 12.81 5.32
C LEU A 67 12.28 13.13 4.45
N ALA A 68 12.98 12.12 3.96
CA ALA A 68 14.12 12.27 3.07
C ALA A 68 13.75 12.91 1.72
N ALA A 69 12.58 12.57 1.16
CA ALA A 69 12.12 13.10 -0.12
C ALA A 69 11.65 14.56 -0.04
N THR A 70 11.13 14.99 1.12
CA THR A 70 10.55 16.33 1.30
C THR A 70 11.48 17.32 1.99
N GLY A 71 12.43 16.82 2.81
CA GLY A 71 13.27 17.67 3.65
C GLY A 71 12.52 18.36 4.79
N ALA A 72 11.32 17.89 5.13
CA ALA A 72 10.56 18.38 6.28
C ALA A 72 11.25 18.00 7.60
N ASP A 73 10.88 18.67 8.70
CA ASP A 73 11.38 18.34 10.04
C ASP A 73 10.64 17.14 10.66
N VAL A 74 9.36 16.96 10.30
CA VAL A 74 8.49 15.90 10.81
C VAL A 74 7.52 15.42 9.72
N VAL A 75 7.24 14.12 9.71
CA VAL A 75 6.21 13.51 8.85
C VAL A 75 5.11 12.92 9.72
N LEU A 76 3.86 13.20 9.35
CA LEU A 76 2.67 12.57 9.93
C LEU A 76 1.90 11.84 8.83
N ILE A 77 1.73 10.54 9.00
CA ILE A 77 0.90 9.71 8.12
C ILE A 77 -0.12 8.99 9.00
N ASN A 78 -1.40 9.11 8.65
CA ASN A 78 -2.44 8.38 9.35
C ASN A 78 -2.31 6.87 9.07
N SER A 79 -2.45 6.04 10.11
CA SER A 79 -2.35 4.59 9.99
C SER A 79 -3.37 3.95 9.03
N GLY A 80 -4.48 4.64 8.74
CA GLY A 80 -5.48 4.22 7.74
C GLY A 80 -4.98 4.21 6.29
N THR A 81 -3.89 4.92 6.01
CA THR A 81 -3.20 4.96 4.71
C THR A 81 -2.50 3.63 4.40
N PHE A 82 -2.08 2.88 5.44
CA PHE A 82 -1.40 1.60 5.29
C PHE A 82 -2.42 0.46 5.17
N ARG A 83 -2.36 -0.32 4.09
CA ARG A 83 -3.44 -1.25 3.68
C ARG A 83 -3.06 -2.72 3.56
N SER A 84 -1.80 -3.09 3.79
CA SER A 84 -1.33 -4.45 3.47
C SER A 84 -1.85 -5.56 4.41
N ASP A 85 -2.18 -5.24 5.66
CA ASP A 85 -2.65 -6.17 6.71
C ASP A 85 -1.85 -7.48 6.85
N GLN A 86 -0.53 -7.40 6.70
CA GLN A 86 0.36 -8.56 6.72
C GLN A 86 1.73 -8.17 7.27
N VAL A 87 2.53 -9.19 7.59
CA VAL A 87 3.97 -9.03 7.80
C VAL A 87 4.66 -9.30 6.48
N HIS A 88 5.42 -8.32 5.98
CA HIS A 88 6.23 -8.48 4.78
C HIS A 88 7.55 -9.15 5.17
N PRO A 89 7.95 -10.25 4.51
CA PRO A 89 9.13 -11.01 4.90
C PRO A 89 10.42 -10.21 4.66
N ALA A 90 11.46 -10.56 5.40
CA ALA A 90 12.81 -10.12 5.07
C ALA A 90 13.21 -10.63 3.67
N GLY A 91 14.04 -9.85 2.96
CA GLY A 91 14.46 -10.14 1.60
C GLY A 91 13.99 -9.08 0.60
N PRO A 92 13.86 -9.45 -0.69
CA PRO A 92 13.47 -8.53 -1.75
C PRO A 92 12.10 -7.91 -1.48
N PHE A 93 12.02 -6.58 -1.59
CA PHE A 93 10.77 -5.83 -1.50
C PHE A 93 10.43 -5.28 -2.88
N THR A 94 9.23 -5.60 -3.36
CA THR A 94 8.81 -5.34 -4.74
C THR A 94 7.87 -4.15 -4.85
N MET A 95 7.63 -3.70 -6.08
CA MET A 95 6.58 -2.73 -6.37
C MET A 95 5.20 -3.24 -5.93
N ARG A 96 4.93 -4.55 -6.04
CA ARG A 96 3.70 -5.16 -5.52
C ARG A 96 3.55 -4.95 -4.02
N ASP A 97 4.63 -5.15 -3.26
CA ASP A 97 4.61 -4.98 -1.82
C ASP A 97 4.34 -3.52 -1.45
N LEU A 98 4.98 -2.58 -2.14
CA LEU A 98 4.72 -1.15 -1.95
C LEU A 98 3.26 -0.78 -2.25
N VAL A 99 2.71 -1.24 -3.37
CA VAL A 99 1.31 -0.98 -3.74
C VAL A 99 0.34 -1.63 -2.75
N ASN A 100 0.66 -2.79 -2.20
CA ASN A 100 -0.15 -3.39 -1.13
C ASN A 100 -0.08 -2.56 0.17
N VAL A 101 1.06 -1.96 0.47
CA VAL A 101 1.27 -1.11 1.65
C VAL A 101 0.54 0.22 1.52
N VAL A 102 0.77 0.96 0.43
CA VAL A 102 0.16 2.27 0.15
C VAL A 102 -0.50 2.27 -1.24
N PRO A 103 -1.72 1.69 -1.38
CA PRO A 103 -2.37 1.53 -2.67
C PRO A 103 -2.90 2.84 -3.25
N MET A 104 -3.17 3.82 -2.38
CA MET A 104 -3.71 5.11 -2.77
C MET A 104 -2.58 6.08 -3.12
N ARG A 105 -2.70 6.72 -4.27
CA ARG A 105 -1.75 7.75 -4.74
C ARG A 105 -2.17 9.13 -4.26
N ASP A 106 -2.34 9.25 -2.95
CA ASP A 106 -2.69 10.52 -2.34
C ASP A 106 -1.50 11.49 -2.44
N PRO A 107 -1.74 12.78 -2.68
CA PRO A 107 -0.67 13.75 -2.74
C PRO A 107 -0.03 13.95 -1.36
N LEU A 108 1.29 14.04 -1.32
CA LEU A 108 2.01 14.51 -0.14
C LEU A 108 1.94 16.04 -0.08
N VAL A 109 1.69 16.59 1.11
CA VAL A 109 1.60 18.04 1.34
C VAL A 109 2.59 18.43 2.42
N VAL A 110 3.42 19.43 2.14
CA VAL A 110 4.34 20.03 3.11
C VAL A 110 3.72 21.32 3.64
N LEU A 111 3.65 21.45 4.96
CA LEU A 111 3.08 22.61 5.64
C LEU A 111 4.13 23.22 6.57
N GLU A 112 4.20 24.56 6.59
CA GLU A 112 4.96 25.31 7.57
C GLU A 112 4.02 25.77 8.68
N MET A 113 4.36 25.46 9.94
CA MET A 113 3.57 25.85 11.11
C MET A 113 4.45 26.04 12.34
N SER A 114 3.94 26.76 13.34
CA SER A 114 4.64 26.88 14.63
C SER A 114 4.56 25.55 15.40
N GLY A 115 5.61 25.26 16.19
CA GLY A 115 5.63 24.04 17.02
C GLY A 115 4.49 23.96 18.04
N GLN A 116 3.85 25.08 18.38
CA GLN A 116 2.66 25.09 19.26
C GLN A 116 1.42 24.45 18.62
N VAL A 117 1.31 24.44 17.29
CA VAL A 117 0.21 23.75 16.59
C VAL A 117 0.45 22.24 16.53
N MET A 118 1.71 21.83 16.57
CA MET A 118 2.14 20.44 16.46
C MET A 118 2.05 19.66 17.79
N LEU A 119 2.25 20.33 18.91
CA LEU A 119 2.25 19.77 20.27
C LEU A 119 0.87 19.84 20.93
#